data_AF-A0A4R4NSB0-F1
#
_entry.id   AF-A0A4R4NSB0-F1
#
_cell.length_a   1.000
_cell.length_b   1.000
_cell.length_c   1.000
_cell.angle_alpha   90.00
_cell.angle_beta   90.00
_cell.angle_gamma   90.00
#
_symmetry.space_group_name_H-M   'P 1'
#
loop_
_entity.id
_entity.type
_entity.pdbx_description
1 polymer ?
#
loop_
_entity_poly.entity_id
_entity_poly.type
_entity_poly.pdbx_seq_one_letter_code
_entity_poly.pdbx_strand_id
1 'polypeptide(L)'
;MIAPRLKPLTALPLAVLALGTAACGAGTENAKVECAHTVIGRAKSPCTVTFDRRGPSTATVLGRDVELLLTEPTRVTLTVAATEITVPLDDHEAQEANLNITIKSIGSGKVVIRFSEVAV
;
A
#
# COMPACT_ATOMS: atom_id res chain seq x y z
N MET A 1 14.06 -13.07 -66.41
CA MET A 1 14.98 -13.80 -65.50
C MET A 1 15.51 -12.78 -64.49
N ILE A 2 14.99 -12.79 -63.24
CA ILE A 2 15.75 -13.06 -61.98
C ILE A 2 16.60 -11.84 -61.53
N ALA A 3 16.50 -11.21 -60.35
CA ALA A 3 15.64 -11.25 -59.16
C ALA A 3 15.95 -9.97 -58.33
N PRO A 4 15.02 -9.39 -57.53
CA PRO A 4 15.37 -8.33 -56.59
C PRO A 4 15.88 -8.95 -55.27
N ARG A 5 17.06 -8.51 -54.81
CA ARG A 5 17.64 -8.95 -53.53
C ARG A 5 16.82 -8.42 -52.35
N LEU A 6 16.06 -9.30 -51.70
CA LEU A 6 15.42 -9.04 -50.40
C LEU A 6 16.50 -8.79 -49.33
N LYS A 7 16.48 -7.62 -48.69
CA LYS A 7 17.23 -7.37 -47.45
C LYS A 7 16.49 -8.04 -46.28
N PRO A 8 17.19 -8.69 -45.34
CA PRO A 8 16.57 -9.34 -44.20
C PRO A 8 15.93 -8.29 -43.28
N LEU A 9 14.68 -8.53 -42.88
CA LEU A 9 13.98 -7.75 -41.87
C LEU A 9 14.80 -7.74 -40.57
N THR A 10 15.20 -6.55 -40.14
CA THR A 10 15.62 -6.30 -38.77
C THR A 10 14.43 -6.56 -37.85
N ALA A 11 14.40 -7.74 -37.26
CA ALA A 11 13.51 -8.11 -36.17
C ALA A 11 13.83 -7.21 -34.97
N LEU A 12 13.01 -6.19 -34.77
CA LEU A 12 13.02 -5.37 -33.57
C LEU A 12 12.45 -6.23 -32.43
N PRO A 13 13.24 -6.61 -31.41
CA PRO A 13 12.66 -7.32 -30.29
C PRO A 13 11.82 -6.29 -29.52
N LEU A 14 10.50 -6.41 -29.60
CA LEU A 14 9.60 -5.80 -28.63
C LEU A 14 9.94 -6.43 -27.28
N ALA A 15 10.86 -5.79 -26.55
CA ALA A 15 11.07 -6.03 -25.13
C ALA A 15 9.81 -5.55 -24.40
N VAL A 16 8.83 -6.44 -24.33
CA VAL A 16 7.76 -6.39 -23.35
C VAL A 16 8.43 -6.57 -21.99
N LEU A 17 8.90 -5.46 -21.42
CA LEU A 17 9.00 -5.33 -19.97
C LEU A 17 7.55 -5.34 -19.47
N ALA A 18 7.03 -6.52 -19.20
CA ALA A 18 5.95 -6.65 -18.25
C ALA A 18 6.50 -6.14 -16.91
N LEU A 19 6.33 -4.83 -16.66
CA LEU A 19 6.61 -4.24 -15.37
C LEU A 19 5.82 -5.05 -14.36
N GLY A 20 6.55 -5.73 -13.49
CA GLY A 20 6.00 -6.51 -12.40
C GLY A 20 4.98 -5.67 -11.66
N THR A 21 3.95 -6.36 -11.17
CA THR A 21 3.06 -5.85 -10.14
C THR A 21 3.92 -5.42 -8.96
N ALA A 22 4.36 -4.17 -8.96
CA ALA A 22 4.99 -3.55 -7.83
C ALA A 22 3.92 -3.56 -6.74
N ALA A 23 4.04 -4.52 -5.82
CA ALA A 23 3.42 -4.43 -4.52
C ALA A 23 3.78 -3.03 -4.00
N CYS A 24 2.79 -2.17 -3.86
CA CYS A 24 2.94 -0.85 -3.27
C CYS A 24 3.30 -1.06 -1.79
N GLY A 25 4.57 -1.32 -1.51
CA GLY A 25 5.04 -1.69 -0.18
C GLY A 25 6.53 -1.93 -0.24
N ALA A 26 7.31 -0.86 -0.42
CA ALA A 26 8.77 -0.93 -0.44
C ALA A 26 9.41 -1.22 0.95
N GLY A 27 8.60 -1.58 1.95
CA GLY A 27 9.01 -1.78 3.33
C GLY A 27 7.80 -2.16 4.17
N THR A 28 7.29 -3.38 3.97
CA THR A 28 6.20 -3.93 4.78
C THR A 28 6.68 -5.19 5.48
N GLU A 29 6.64 -5.20 6.81
CA GLU A 29 6.95 -6.35 7.66
C GLU A 29 5.67 -6.74 8.39
N ASN A 30 5.22 -7.99 8.21
CA ASN A 30 3.96 -8.50 8.77
C ASN A 30 2.71 -7.64 8.43
N ALA A 31 2.75 -6.94 7.29
CA ALA A 31 1.67 -6.09 6.81
C ALA A 31 1.49 -6.21 5.30
N LYS A 32 0.24 -6.10 4.84
CA LYS A 32 -0.12 -6.11 3.42
C LYS A 32 -0.77 -4.79 3.05
N VAL A 33 -0.22 -4.07 2.08
CA VAL A 33 -0.71 -2.78 1.61
C VAL A 33 -1.34 -2.93 0.22
N GLU A 34 -2.61 -2.55 0.08
CA GLU A 34 -3.40 -2.66 -1.15
C GLU A 34 -4.01 -1.28 -1.48
N CYS A 35 -3.48 -0.59 -2.48
CA CYS A 35 -3.97 0.73 -2.90
C CYS A 35 -4.84 0.64 -4.15
N ALA A 36 -5.90 1.44 -4.21
CA ALA A 36 -6.94 1.33 -5.24
C ALA A 36 -6.46 1.62 -6.68
N HIS A 37 -5.48 2.52 -6.85
CA HIS A 37 -4.92 2.82 -8.17
C HIS A 37 -3.42 3.05 -8.11
N THR A 38 -2.66 2.29 -8.90
CA THR A 38 -1.23 2.50 -9.11
C THR A 38 -1.03 3.06 -10.52
N VAL A 39 -0.68 4.35 -10.62
CA VAL A 39 -0.39 4.98 -11.92
C VAL A 39 1.06 5.46 -11.87
N ILE A 40 1.92 4.91 -12.74
CA ILE A 40 3.32 5.33 -12.92
C ILE A 40 4.07 5.39 -11.56
N GLY A 41 4.22 4.26 -10.87
CA GLY A 41 5.05 4.18 -9.66
C GLY A 41 4.57 4.98 -8.44
N ARG A 42 3.38 5.60 -8.47
CA ARG A 42 2.74 6.19 -7.29
C ARG A 42 1.47 5.43 -6.94
N ALA A 43 1.37 5.05 -5.67
CA ALA A 43 0.13 4.58 -5.08
C ALA A 43 -0.81 5.78 -4.89
N LYS A 44 -2.07 5.65 -5.33
CA LYS A 44 -3.11 6.64 -5.09
C LYS A 44 -3.98 6.18 -3.93
N SER A 45 -4.43 7.14 -3.13
CA SER A 45 -5.46 6.94 -2.11
C SER A 45 -6.79 6.50 -2.75
N PRO A 46 -7.61 5.68 -2.06
CA PRO A 46 -7.37 5.06 -0.75
C PRO A 46 -6.47 3.81 -0.81
N CYS A 47 -5.75 3.55 0.28
CA CYS A 47 -4.96 2.35 0.54
C CYS A 47 -5.55 1.56 1.72
N THR A 48 -5.67 0.25 1.58
CA THR A 48 -6.05 -0.66 2.66
C THR A 48 -4.81 -1.38 3.14
N VAL A 49 -4.54 -1.30 4.43
CA VAL A 49 -3.42 -1.98 5.08
C VAL A 49 -3.98 -3.04 6.01
N THR A 50 -3.50 -4.25 5.84
CA THR A 50 -3.82 -5.37 6.71
C THR A 50 -2.59 -5.72 7.51
N PHE A 51 -2.62 -5.49 8.83
CA PHE A 51 -1.55 -5.88 9.74
C PHE A 51 -1.84 -7.27 10.32
N ASP A 52 -0.85 -8.14 10.37
CA ASP A 52 -0.94 -9.44 11.06
C ASP A 52 -0.60 -9.26 12.55
N ARG A 53 -1.43 -9.82 13.45
CA ARG A 53 -1.20 -9.74 14.91
C ARG A 53 -0.02 -10.60 15.42
N ARG A 54 0.78 -11.17 14.53
CA ARG A 54 1.83 -12.16 14.86
C ARG A 54 3.17 -11.54 15.28
N GLY A 55 3.24 -10.21 15.48
CA GLY A 55 4.45 -9.53 15.92
C GLY A 55 4.43 -8.03 15.61
N PRO A 56 5.55 -7.32 15.81
CA PRO A 56 5.70 -5.95 15.35
C PRO A 56 5.44 -5.90 13.85
N SER A 57 4.57 -4.98 13.45
CA SER A 57 4.13 -4.86 12.06
C SER A 57 4.29 -3.43 11.60
N THR A 58 5.03 -3.26 10.51
CA THR A 58 5.39 -1.96 9.96
C THR A 58 5.02 -1.92 8.49
N ALA A 59 4.48 -0.80 8.04
CA ALA A 59 4.10 -0.60 6.65
C ALA A 59 4.32 0.85 6.24
N THR A 60 4.97 1.06 5.09
CA THR A 60 5.00 2.37 4.46
C THR A 60 3.77 2.54 3.55
N VAL A 61 2.92 3.50 3.87
CA VAL A 61 1.67 3.81 3.17
C VAL A 61 1.75 5.22 2.61
N LEU A 62 1.61 5.37 1.28
CA LEU A 62 1.66 6.68 0.62
C LEU A 62 2.94 7.51 0.95
N GLY A 63 4.05 6.82 1.27
CA GLY A 63 5.31 7.47 1.67
C GLY A 63 5.37 7.94 3.13
N ARG A 64 4.49 7.42 3.99
CA ARG A 64 4.50 7.59 5.45
C ARG A 64 4.66 6.25 6.13
N ASP A 65 5.53 6.19 7.12
CA ASP A 65 5.72 4.98 7.90
C ASP A 65 4.59 4.85 8.93
N VAL A 66 4.00 3.66 8.95
CA VAL A 66 2.94 3.29 9.88
C VAL A 66 3.37 2.04 10.62
N GLU A 67 3.36 2.09 11.93
CA GLU A 67 3.71 0.98 12.81
C GLU A 67 2.53 0.63 13.71
N LEU A 68 2.27 -0.67 13.86
CA LEU A 68 1.28 -1.19 14.78
C LEU A 68 1.94 -1.50 16.12
N LEU A 69 1.69 -0.66 17.13
CA LEU A 69 2.24 -0.84 18.48
C LEU A 69 1.37 -1.76 19.34
N LEU A 70 0.06 -1.48 19.38
CA LEU A 70 -0.88 -2.19 20.23
C LEU A 70 -2.19 -2.43 19.51
N THR A 71 -2.74 -3.63 19.66
CA THR A 71 -4.08 -3.94 19.17
C THR A 71 -4.97 -4.40 20.31
N GLU A 72 -6.02 -3.65 20.57
CA GLU A 72 -7.08 -3.98 21.52
C GLU A 72 -8.34 -4.44 20.76
N PRO A 73 -9.34 -5.03 21.44
CA PRO A 73 -10.59 -5.46 20.76
C PRO A 73 -11.43 -4.31 20.21
N THR A 74 -11.29 -3.09 20.75
CA THR A 74 -12.13 -1.93 20.40
C THR A 74 -11.33 -0.71 19.94
N ARG A 75 -9.99 -0.77 19.94
CA ARG A 75 -9.11 0.31 19.51
C ARG A 75 -7.74 -0.21 19.09
N VAL A 76 -6.99 0.61 18.38
CA VAL A 76 -5.66 0.28 17.89
C VAL A 76 -4.75 1.47 18.09
N THR A 77 -3.55 1.23 18.62
CA THR A 77 -2.50 2.23 18.75
C THR A 77 -1.51 2.05 17.62
N LEU A 78 -1.34 3.12 16.84
CA LEU A 78 -0.50 3.16 15.66
C LEU A 78 0.50 4.30 15.81
N THR A 79 1.72 4.10 15.34
CA THR A 79 2.64 5.20 15.07
C THR A 79 2.48 5.58 13.60
N VAL A 80 2.19 6.84 13.31
CA VAL A 80 2.10 7.37 11.94
C VAL A 80 3.09 8.50 11.80
N ALA A 81 4.06 8.37 10.90
CA ALA A 81 5.12 9.37 10.70
C ALA A 81 5.84 9.77 12.01
N ALA A 82 6.12 8.79 12.88
CA ALA A 82 6.70 8.95 14.23
C ALA A 82 5.80 9.60 15.30
N THR A 83 4.50 9.78 15.03
CA THR A 83 3.51 10.22 16.02
C THR A 83 2.62 9.05 16.45
N GLU A 84 2.57 8.77 17.74
CA GLU A 84 1.68 7.76 18.31
C GLU A 84 0.25 8.30 18.41
N ILE A 85 -0.69 7.59 17.79
CA ILE A 85 -2.13 7.90 17.83
C ILE A 85 -2.91 6.65 18.24
N THR A 86 -4.03 6.86 18.92
CA THR A 86 -4.98 5.78 19.24
C THR A 86 -6.26 5.99 18.46
N VAL A 87 -6.60 5.02 17.61
CA VAL A 87 -7.78 5.07 16.76
C VAL A 87 -8.79 4.04 17.29
N PRO A 88 -10.03 4.43 17.62
CA PRO A 88 -11.05 3.50 18.06
C PRO A 88 -11.69 2.78 16.86
N LEU A 89 -12.21 1.57 17.09
CA LEU A 89 -13.01 0.80 16.13
C LEU A 89 -14.44 1.37 16.10
N ASP A 90 -14.56 2.57 15.57
CA ASP A 90 -15.84 3.24 15.34
C ASP A 90 -15.83 3.83 13.92
N ASP A 91 -16.98 4.34 13.45
CA ASP A 91 -17.07 5.07 12.18
C ASP A 91 -16.37 6.46 12.22
N HIS A 92 -15.57 6.72 13.25
CA HIS A 92 -14.78 7.92 13.40
C HIS A 92 -13.47 7.82 12.62
N GLU A 93 -13.21 8.84 11.79
CA GLU A 93 -11.96 9.00 11.08
C GLU A 93 -10.93 9.69 11.99
N ALA A 94 -9.77 9.08 12.18
CA ALA A 94 -8.62 9.76 12.75
C ALA A 94 -7.80 10.38 11.62
N GLN A 95 -7.19 11.54 11.86
CA GLN A 95 -6.38 12.23 10.87
C GLN A 95 -4.99 12.49 11.45
N GLU A 96 -3.94 12.04 10.76
CA GLU A 96 -2.55 12.29 11.13
C GLU A 96 -1.67 12.34 9.89
N ALA A 97 -0.66 13.22 9.86
CA ALA A 97 0.27 13.36 8.73
C ALA A 97 -0.39 13.51 7.34
N ASN A 98 -1.55 14.18 7.25
CA ASN A 98 -2.40 14.31 6.05
C ASN A 98 -3.01 12.99 5.53
N LEU A 99 -3.13 11.99 6.40
CA LEU A 99 -3.81 10.74 6.14
C LEU A 99 -5.07 10.62 7.01
N ASN A 100 -6.19 10.33 6.38
CA ASN A 100 -7.41 9.82 7.02
C ASN A 100 -7.24 8.34 7.29
N ILE A 101 -7.47 7.95 8.53
CA ILE A 101 -7.24 6.62 9.08
C ILE A 101 -8.56 6.13 9.62
N THR A 102 -9.05 5.02 9.07
CA THR A 102 -10.31 4.40 9.48
C THR A 102 -10.07 2.93 9.74
N ILE A 103 -10.44 2.45 10.93
CA ILE A 103 -10.37 1.01 11.20
C ILE A 103 -11.59 0.35 10.56
N LYS A 104 -11.35 -0.62 9.69
CA LYS A 104 -12.43 -1.37 9.03
C LYS A 104 -12.80 -2.62 9.80
N SER A 105 -11.81 -3.29 10.37
CA SER A 105 -12.05 -4.49 11.16
C SER A 105 -10.87 -4.81 12.06
N ILE A 106 -11.17 -5.25 13.28
CA ILE A 106 -10.21 -5.88 14.18
C ILE A 106 -10.62 -7.36 14.30
N GLY A 107 -9.95 -8.23 13.56
CA GLY A 107 -10.14 -9.67 13.62
C GLY A 107 -9.27 -10.33 14.69
N SER A 108 -9.51 -11.62 14.93
CA SER A 108 -8.72 -12.42 15.89
C SER A 108 -7.25 -12.53 15.51
N GLY A 109 -6.91 -12.48 14.21
CA GLY A 109 -5.53 -12.56 13.72
C GLY A 109 -5.06 -11.39 12.84
N LYS A 110 -5.97 -10.54 12.35
CA LYS A 110 -5.64 -9.48 11.38
C LYS A 110 -6.38 -8.19 11.71
N VAL A 111 -5.73 -7.06 11.47
CA VAL A 111 -6.34 -5.73 11.61
C VAL A 111 -6.36 -5.07 10.24
N VAL A 112 -7.55 -4.69 9.78
CA VAL A 112 -7.74 -4.03 8.49
C VAL A 112 -8.00 -2.56 8.74
N ILE A 113 -7.12 -1.73 8.20
CA ILE A 113 -7.14 -0.28 8.35
C ILE A 113 -7.12 0.34 6.97
N ARG A 114 -8.00 1.32 6.75
CA ARG A 114 -8.06 2.08 5.51
C ARG A 114 -7.41 3.44 5.72
N PHE A 115 -6.52 3.79 4.80
CA PHE A 115 -5.82 5.05 4.73
C PHE A 115 -6.25 5.79 3.46
N SER A 116 -6.50 7.09 3.57
CA SER A 116 -6.77 7.97 2.44
C SER A 116 -6.05 9.28 2.64
N GLU A 117 -5.65 9.96 1.57
CA GLU A 117 -5.11 11.32 1.72
C GLU A 117 -6.25 12.27 2.06
N VAL A 118 -5.97 13.23 2.92
CA VAL A 118 -6.86 14.36 3.14
C VAL A 118 -6.63 15.35 2.00
N ALA A 119 -7.66 15.60 1.19
CA ALA A 119 -7.63 16.66 0.21
C ALA A 119 -7.63 18.00 0.96
N VAL A 120 -6.48 18.68 0.95
CA VAL A 120 -6.32 20.06 1.44
C VAL A 120 -6.72 21.03 0.33
#